data_AF-A0A3E1NXL7-F1
#
_entry.id   AF-A0A3E1NXL7-F1
#
_cell.length_a   1.000
_cell.length_b   1.000
_cell.length_c   1.000
_cell.angle_alpha   90.00
_cell.angle_beta   90.00
_cell.angle_gamma   90.00
#
_symmetry.space_group_name_H-M   'P 1'
#
loop_
_entity.id
_entity.type
_entity.pdbx_description
1 polymer ?
#
loop_
_entity_poly.entity_id
_entity_poly.type
_entity_poly.pdbx_seq_one_letter_code
_entity_poly.pdbx_strand_id
1 'polypeptide(L)'
;MKLFQEMQNIILKVISTIIVSILLGVFIPGIVMHYNHSFSEEDVVSKLKPNNKKQYELYKQVNYQIANRRDSLLSNLKDSAILENHACLDSIITEISNLDELHNKIHSPIIIAPFYPRNKVLILFPLAYLGSMLLLLFPLNFRFKLKRSMYVLILFLLILMARWPTWMRNTSLGNIDRHVFSVNNYDISRLGFFVQEVQVLIYLVILTYIVCKWFSYTNHLIARFKSRYILSESYIMSVYDQLRKRYMEWQLASFFLALAFGYYTYYFWSTISESHDYRYLPQAIMTHILWGLLWLIISFPLIISKHYQLRLRTNYLQRAAGNSLTPEQTIRIKEILSIDPISSQNQVISTLIGGITFLFPLIKSFF
;
A
#
# COMPACT_ATOMS: atom_id res chain seq x y z
N MET A 1 22.77 -20.21 21.72
CA MET A 1 21.83 -19.57 22.67
C MET A 1 21.41 -18.15 22.27
N LYS A 2 22.33 -17.20 22.06
CA LYS A 2 21.99 -15.78 21.72
C LYS A 2 21.17 -15.61 20.42
N LEU A 3 21.57 -16.28 19.33
CA LEU A 3 20.84 -16.23 18.04
C LEU A 3 19.40 -16.73 18.16
N PHE A 4 19.19 -17.80 18.94
CA PHE A 4 17.87 -18.36 19.18
C PHE A 4 16.96 -17.37 19.91
N GLN A 5 17.49 -16.69 20.94
CA GLN A 5 16.76 -15.67 21.69
C GLN A 5 16.44 -14.44 20.83
N GLU A 6 17.37 -14.01 19.96
CA GLU A 6 17.12 -12.92 19.01
C GLU A 6 16.01 -13.29 18.01
N MET A 7 16.03 -14.53 17.51
CA MET A 7 15.00 -15.04 16.59
C MET A 7 13.63 -15.12 17.25
N GLN A 8 13.55 -15.64 18.48
CA GLN A 8 12.30 -15.66 19.27
C GLN A 8 11.74 -14.24 19.49
N ASN A 9 12.61 -13.28 19.82
CA ASN A 9 12.20 -11.88 20.02
C ASN A 9 11.66 -11.24 18.73
N ILE A 10 12.23 -11.58 17.56
CA ILE A 10 11.73 -11.09 16.27
C ILE A 10 10.37 -11.72 15.96
N ILE A 11 10.23 -13.05 16.13
CA ILE A 11 8.98 -13.76 15.90
C ILE A 11 7.85 -13.18 16.77
N LEU A 12 8.11 -12.97 18.06
CA LEU A 12 7.12 -12.38 18.97
C LEU A 12 6.69 -10.99 18.51
N LYS A 13 7.63 -10.13 18.11
CA LYS A 13 7.32 -8.79 17.59
C LYS A 13 6.45 -8.85 16.32
N VAL A 14 6.72 -9.78 15.41
CA VAL A 14 5.93 -9.96 14.19
C VAL A 14 4.51 -10.41 14.53
N ILE A 15 4.36 -11.42 15.41
CA ILE A 15 3.04 -11.92 15.85
C ILE A 15 2.25 -10.81 16.54
N SER A 16 2.86 -10.08 17.48
CA SER A 16 2.20 -8.94 18.14
C SER A 16 1.80 -7.87 17.15
N THR A 17 2.63 -7.59 16.15
CA THR A 17 2.30 -6.62 15.09
C THR A 17 1.09 -7.06 14.27
N ILE A 18 1.00 -8.34 13.90
CA ILE A 18 -0.16 -8.89 13.17
C ILE A 18 -1.43 -8.73 14.02
N ILE A 19 -1.39 -9.14 15.29
CA ILE A 19 -2.55 -9.06 16.19
C ILE A 19 -3.02 -7.62 16.36
N VAL A 20 -2.10 -6.68 16.63
CA VAL A 20 -2.43 -5.26 16.81
C VAL A 20 -3.00 -4.66 15.52
N SER A 21 -2.43 -4.99 14.36
CA SER A 21 -2.93 -4.51 13.06
C SER A 21 -4.35 -4.99 12.76
N ILE A 22 -4.67 -6.24 13.06
CA ILE A 22 -6.04 -6.78 12.88
C ILE A 22 -7.00 -6.14 13.89
N LEU A 23 -6.57 -5.98 15.15
CA LEU A 23 -7.40 -5.41 16.20
C LEU A 23 -7.76 -3.93 15.92
N LEU A 24 -6.76 -3.11 15.58
CA LEU A 24 -6.95 -1.70 15.24
C LEU A 24 -7.60 -1.50 13.86
N GLY A 25 -7.33 -2.39 12.90
CA GLY A 25 -7.80 -2.26 11.53
C GLY A 25 -9.20 -2.83 11.27
N VAL A 26 -9.59 -3.90 11.97
CA VAL A 26 -10.86 -4.62 11.75
C VAL A 26 -11.76 -4.62 12.97
N PHE A 27 -11.29 -5.15 14.10
CA PHE A 27 -12.19 -5.47 15.22
C PHE A 27 -12.77 -4.22 15.88
N ILE A 28 -11.93 -3.26 16.27
CA ILE A 28 -12.41 -2.02 16.91
C ILE A 28 -13.38 -1.27 15.99
N PRO A 29 -13.04 -0.97 14.72
CA PRO A 29 -13.99 -0.34 13.80
C PRO A 29 -15.24 -1.18 13.57
N GLY A 30 -15.12 -2.49 13.45
CA GLY A 30 -16.24 -3.39 13.20
C GLY A 30 -17.26 -3.37 14.32
N ILE A 31 -16.80 -3.40 15.58
CA ILE A 31 -17.66 -3.25 16.75
C ILE A 31 -18.39 -1.91 16.70
N VAL A 32 -17.67 -0.82 16.42
CA VAL A 32 -18.28 0.51 16.35
C VAL A 32 -19.28 0.63 15.20
N MET A 33 -18.99 0.05 14.03
CA MET A 33 -19.92 0.06 12.89
C MET A 33 -21.16 -0.79 13.14
N HIS A 34 -21.02 -1.89 13.88
CA HIS A 34 -22.14 -2.73 14.32
C HIS A 34 -23.09 -1.95 15.22
N TYR A 35 -22.58 -1.30 16.27
CA TYR A 35 -23.42 -0.50 17.16
C TYR A 35 -24.01 0.75 16.50
N ASN A 36 -23.40 1.26 15.43
CA ASN A 36 -23.89 2.44 14.73
C ASN A 36 -24.86 2.14 13.57
N HIS A 37 -25.29 0.89 13.38
CA HIS A 37 -26.11 0.48 12.22
C HIS A 37 -25.48 0.94 10.91
N SER A 38 -24.21 0.58 10.71
CA SER A 38 -23.45 0.83 9.48
C SER A 38 -22.62 -0.40 9.11
N PHE A 39 -22.99 -1.57 9.63
CA PHE A 39 -22.21 -2.77 9.45
C PHE A 39 -22.57 -3.46 8.13
N SER A 40 -23.86 -3.57 7.82
CA SER A 40 -24.39 -4.25 6.64
C SER A 40 -24.83 -3.30 5.52
N GLU A 41 -25.21 -3.86 4.38
CA GLU A 41 -25.72 -3.10 3.25
C GLU A 41 -27.07 -2.44 3.57
N GLU A 42 -27.96 -3.16 4.25
CA GLU A 42 -29.27 -2.69 4.69
C GLU A 42 -29.15 -1.48 5.62
N ASP A 43 -28.21 -1.56 6.56
CA ASP A 43 -27.84 -0.49 7.48
C ASP A 43 -27.51 0.80 6.73
N VAL A 44 -26.65 0.74 5.70
CA VAL A 44 -26.27 1.92 4.91
C VAL A 44 -27.43 2.42 4.05
N VAL A 45 -28.19 1.51 3.43
CA VAL A 45 -29.35 1.85 2.58
C VAL A 45 -30.42 2.58 3.39
N SER A 46 -30.62 2.22 4.66
CA SER A 46 -31.57 2.87 5.55
C SER A 46 -31.26 4.36 5.79
N LYS A 47 -29.98 4.75 5.63
CA LYS A 47 -29.48 6.11 5.86
C LYS A 47 -29.37 6.94 4.58
N LEU A 48 -29.69 6.36 3.42
CA LEU A 48 -29.67 7.09 2.16
C LEU A 48 -30.78 8.14 2.10
N LYS A 49 -30.53 9.22 1.35
CA LYS A 49 -31.58 10.17 0.97
C LYS A 49 -32.66 9.45 0.15
N PRO A 50 -33.94 9.87 0.23
CA PRO A 50 -35.07 9.18 -0.42
C PRO A 50 -34.86 8.90 -1.92
N ASN A 51 -34.33 9.87 -2.67
CA ASN A 51 -34.09 9.71 -4.12
C ASN A 51 -33.05 8.62 -4.40
N ASN A 52 -31.94 8.61 -3.65
CA ASN A 52 -30.86 7.64 -3.83
C ASN A 52 -31.32 6.24 -3.42
N LYS A 53 -32.07 6.16 -2.31
CA LYS A 53 -32.67 4.91 -1.85
C LYS A 53 -33.60 4.31 -2.92
N LYS A 54 -34.49 5.13 -3.49
CA LYS A 54 -35.40 4.72 -4.56
C LYS A 54 -34.66 4.23 -5.81
N GLN A 55 -33.63 4.94 -6.25
CA GLN A 55 -32.81 4.52 -7.40
C GLN A 55 -32.12 3.18 -7.15
N TYR A 56 -31.61 2.98 -5.94
CA TYR A 56 -30.94 1.75 -5.56
C TYR A 56 -31.89 0.56 -5.43
N GLU A 57 -33.05 0.76 -4.82
CA GLU A 57 -34.09 -0.27 -4.70
C GLU A 57 -34.62 -0.68 -6.08
N LEU A 58 -34.83 0.27 -6.99
CA LEU A 58 -35.23 -0.02 -8.38
C LEU A 58 -34.15 -0.84 -9.11
N TYR A 59 -32.88 -0.46 -8.97
CA TYR A 59 -31.77 -1.25 -9.50
C TYR A 59 -31.75 -2.69 -8.94
N LYS A 60 -31.88 -2.85 -7.62
CA LYS A 60 -31.94 -4.17 -6.99
C LYS A 60 -33.11 -5.01 -7.51
N GLN A 61 -34.29 -4.39 -7.66
CA GLN A 61 -35.47 -5.07 -8.16
C GLN A 61 -35.28 -5.55 -9.60
N VAL A 62 -34.75 -4.72 -10.50
CA VAL A 62 -34.45 -5.10 -11.89
C VAL A 62 -33.42 -6.22 -11.93
N ASN A 63 -32.33 -6.12 -11.18
CA ASN A 63 -31.32 -7.18 -11.13
C ASN A 63 -31.86 -8.50 -10.59
N TYR A 64 -32.71 -8.45 -9.57
CA TYR A 64 -33.37 -9.64 -9.02
C TYR A 64 -34.29 -10.29 -10.05
N GLN A 65 -35.06 -9.49 -10.82
CA GLN A 65 -35.92 -10.01 -11.89
C GLN A 65 -35.10 -10.69 -13.00
N ILE A 66 -33.98 -10.08 -13.41
CA ILE A 66 -33.06 -10.67 -14.41
C ILE A 66 -32.48 -11.99 -13.91
N ALA A 67 -31.94 -12.00 -12.68
CA ALA A 67 -31.34 -13.20 -12.09
C ALA A 67 -32.36 -14.33 -11.93
N ASN A 68 -33.55 -14.04 -11.41
CA ASN A 68 -34.62 -15.03 -11.26
C ASN A 68 -35.10 -15.57 -12.61
N ARG A 69 -35.23 -14.71 -13.62
CA ARG A 69 -35.63 -15.15 -14.96
C ARG A 69 -34.58 -16.06 -15.57
N ARG A 70 -33.30 -15.70 -15.45
CA ARG A 70 -32.17 -16.52 -15.89
C ARG A 70 -32.14 -17.87 -15.19
N ASP A 71 -32.28 -17.90 -13.87
CA ASP A 71 -32.26 -19.14 -13.09
C ASP A 71 -33.47 -20.04 -13.41
N SER A 72 -34.64 -19.45 -13.67
CA SER A 72 -35.81 -20.18 -14.17
C SER A 72 -35.55 -20.81 -15.54
N LEU A 73 -34.92 -20.09 -16.47
CA LEU A 73 -34.57 -20.62 -17.79
C LEU A 73 -33.51 -21.73 -17.70
N LEU A 74 -32.51 -21.56 -16.83
CA LEU A 74 -31.51 -22.60 -16.56
C LEU A 74 -32.12 -23.86 -15.92
N SER A 75 -33.15 -23.70 -15.10
CA SER A 75 -33.90 -24.84 -14.56
C SER A 75 -34.67 -25.57 -15.66
N ASN A 76 -35.26 -24.85 -16.61
CA ASN A 76 -35.97 -25.45 -17.75
C ASN A 76 -35.03 -26.27 -18.65
N LEU A 77 -33.77 -25.87 -18.79
CA LEU A 77 -32.77 -26.65 -19.55
C LEU A 77 -32.44 -28.02 -18.93
N LYS A 78 -32.85 -28.29 -17.69
CA LYS A 78 -32.68 -29.60 -17.05
C LYS A 78 -33.81 -30.57 -17.39
N ASP A 79 -34.89 -30.11 -18.01
CA ASP A 79 -36.02 -30.95 -18.42
C ASP A 79 -35.70 -31.66 -19.74
N SER A 80 -35.79 -33.00 -19.73
CA SER A 80 -35.53 -33.85 -20.90
C SER A 80 -36.46 -33.55 -22.08
N ALA A 81 -37.69 -33.12 -21.82
CA ALA A 81 -38.66 -32.81 -22.87
C ALA A 81 -38.28 -31.54 -23.67
N ILE A 82 -37.54 -30.61 -23.07
CA ILE A 82 -37.09 -29.38 -23.71
C ILE A 82 -35.83 -29.62 -24.54
N LEU A 83 -34.97 -30.54 -24.11
CA LEU A 83 -33.76 -30.95 -24.85
C LEU A 83 -34.08 -31.61 -26.20
N GLU A 84 -35.23 -32.29 -26.30
CA GLU A 84 -35.68 -32.93 -27.54
C GLU A 84 -36.30 -31.93 -28.55
N ASN A 85 -36.62 -30.70 -28.12
CA ASN A 85 -37.17 -29.65 -28.99
C ASN A 85 -36.12 -28.56 -29.29
N HIS A 86 -35.36 -28.76 -30.36
CA HIS A 86 -34.29 -27.84 -30.78
C HIS A 86 -34.72 -26.37 -30.92
N ALA A 87 -35.91 -26.08 -31.44
CA ALA A 87 -36.39 -24.70 -31.58
C ALA A 87 -36.68 -24.04 -30.22
N CYS A 88 -37.17 -24.82 -29.25
CA CYS A 88 -37.37 -24.35 -27.88
C CYS A 88 -36.02 -24.10 -27.18
N LEU A 89 -35.07 -25.02 -27.34
CA LEU A 89 -33.71 -24.91 -26.81
C LEU A 89 -32.99 -23.64 -27.31
N ASP A 90 -33.00 -23.38 -28.62
CA ASP A 90 -32.34 -22.21 -29.21
C ASP A 90 -32.94 -20.89 -28.68
N SER A 91 -34.25 -20.84 -28.46
CA SER A 91 -34.93 -19.68 -27.89
C SER A 91 -34.49 -19.40 -26.45
N ILE A 92 -34.35 -20.46 -25.64
CA ILE A 92 -33.94 -20.35 -24.23
C ILE A 92 -32.47 -19.90 -24.15
N ILE A 93 -31.58 -20.48 -24.97
CA ILE A 93 -30.17 -20.09 -25.02
C ILE A 93 -30.03 -18.62 -25.43
N THR A 94 -30.78 -18.19 -26.44
CA THR A 94 -30.78 -16.79 -26.89
C THR A 94 -31.27 -15.84 -25.80
N GLU A 95 -32.34 -16.19 -25.08
CA GLU A 95 -32.84 -15.36 -23.97
C GLU A 95 -31.83 -15.29 -22.81
N ILE A 96 -31.18 -16.40 -22.45
CA ILE A 96 -30.10 -16.39 -21.44
C ILE A 96 -28.96 -15.48 -21.87
N SER A 97 -28.52 -15.57 -23.13
CA SER A 97 -27.46 -14.70 -23.66
C SER A 97 -27.86 -13.21 -23.59
N ASN A 98 -29.10 -12.87 -23.94
CA ASN A 98 -29.61 -11.51 -23.85
C ASN A 98 -29.70 -11.01 -22.40
N LEU A 99 -30.11 -11.89 -21.46
CA LEU A 99 -30.16 -11.57 -20.04
C LEU A 99 -28.77 -11.39 -19.44
N ASP A 100 -27.78 -12.19 -19.85
CA ASP A 100 -26.39 -12.05 -19.45
C ASP A 100 -25.81 -10.73 -20.00
N GLU A 101 -26.10 -10.38 -21.26
CA GLU A 101 -25.69 -9.09 -21.84
C GLU A 101 -26.35 -7.91 -21.12
N LEU A 102 -27.66 -8.00 -20.82
CA LEU A 102 -28.37 -6.99 -20.07
C LEU A 102 -27.83 -6.85 -18.65
N HIS A 103 -27.56 -7.97 -17.97
CA HIS A 103 -26.96 -7.98 -16.64
C HIS A 103 -25.59 -7.30 -16.62
N ASN A 104 -24.77 -7.54 -17.65
CA ASN A 104 -23.46 -6.90 -17.81
C ASN A 104 -23.56 -5.40 -18.13
N LYS A 105 -24.64 -4.95 -18.78
CA LYS A 105 -24.90 -3.53 -19.10
C LYS A 105 -25.47 -2.73 -17.94
N ILE A 106 -26.21 -3.37 -17.01
CA ILE A 106 -26.84 -2.67 -15.89
C ILE A 106 -25.82 -2.47 -14.77
N HIS A 107 -25.23 -1.28 -14.74
CA HIS A 107 -24.41 -0.84 -13.62
C HIS A 107 -25.26 -0.25 -12.49
N SER A 108 -24.80 -0.43 -11.25
CA SER A 108 -25.48 0.18 -10.11
C SER A 108 -25.33 1.70 -10.19
N PRO A 109 -26.43 2.47 -10.14
CA PRO A 109 -26.35 3.94 -10.20
C PRO A 109 -25.62 4.51 -8.99
N ILE A 110 -25.64 3.77 -7.86
CA ILE A 110 -24.92 4.09 -6.64
C ILE A 110 -24.26 2.83 -6.08
N ILE A 111 -23.05 2.97 -5.56
CA ILE A 111 -22.30 1.89 -4.91
C ILE A 111 -22.46 2.04 -3.41
N ILE A 112 -22.99 0.99 -2.79
CA ILE A 112 -23.10 0.89 -1.33
C ILE A 112 -21.90 0.13 -0.80
N ALA A 113 -21.12 0.80 0.03
CA ALA A 113 -19.95 0.22 0.70
C ALA A 113 -20.20 0.17 2.22
N PRO A 114 -20.87 -0.89 2.72
CA PRO A 114 -21.06 -1.12 4.15
C PRO A 114 -19.73 -1.42 4.83
N PHE A 115 -19.66 -1.68 6.13
CA PHE A 115 -18.39 -2.13 6.73
C PHE A 115 -18.03 -3.57 6.33
N TYR A 116 -19.02 -4.45 6.23
CA TYR A 116 -18.88 -5.86 5.86
C TYR A 116 -20.07 -6.30 4.99
N PRO A 117 -19.93 -7.27 4.07
CA PRO A 117 -18.70 -7.97 3.65
C PRO A 117 -17.95 -7.28 2.51
N ARG A 118 -18.60 -6.34 1.81
CA ARG A 118 -18.11 -5.78 0.54
C ARG A 118 -17.09 -4.66 0.68
N ASN A 119 -16.74 -4.25 1.90
CA ASN A 119 -15.79 -3.16 2.08
C ASN A 119 -14.35 -3.61 1.89
N LYS A 120 -13.77 -3.20 0.75
CA LYS A 120 -12.33 -3.30 0.54
C LYS A 120 -11.53 -2.59 1.68
N VAL A 121 -12.10 -1.58 2.34
CA VAL A 121 -11.45 -0.88 3.48
C VAL A 121 -11.17 -1.81 4.67
N LEU A 122 -11.90 -2.92 4.82
CA LEU A 122 -11.69 -3.89 5.90
C LEU A 122 -10.28 -4.51 5.85
N ILE A 123 -9.70 -4.66 4.65
CA ILE A 123 -8.35 -5.19 4.45
C ILE A 123 -7.30 -4.06 4.45
N LEU A 124 -7.71 -2.86 4.07
CA LEU A 124 -6.83 -1.71 3.86
C LEU A 124 -6.06 -1.31 5.13
N PHE A 125 -6.74 -1.07 6.24
CA PHE A 125 -6.07 -0.62 7.47
C PHE A 125 -5.19 -1.70 8.13
N PRO A 126 -5.61 -2.98 8.23
CA PRO A 126 -4.74 -4.04 8.73
C PRO A 126 -3.42 -4.15 7.95
N LEU A 127 -3.48 -4.11 6.61
CA LEU A 127 -2.26 -4.16 5.79
C LEU A 127 -1.41 -2.89 5.93
N ALA A 128 -2.04 -1.71 5.98
CA ALA A 128 -1.36 -0.44 6.20
C ALA A 128 -0.59 -0.43 7.54
N TYR A 129 -1.24 -0.87 8.62
CA TYR A 129 -0.60 -1.00 9.94
C TYR A 129 0.48 -2.07 9.94
N LEU A 130 0.21 -3.26 9.38
CA LEU A 130 1.17 -4.36 9.35
C LEU A 130 2.44 -3.96 8.61
N GLY A 131 2.33 -3.44 7.39
CA GLY A 131 3.48 -3.00 6.61
C GLY A 131 4.26 -1.88 7.32
N SER A 132 3.56 -0.89 7.88
CA SER A 132 4.24 0.25 8.51
C SER A 132 4.89 -0.11 9.85
N MET A 133 4.24 -0.93 10.68
CA MET A 133 4.82 -1.41 11.93
C MET A 133 5.99 -2.36 11.71
N LEU A 134 5.95 -3.22 10.68
CA LEU A 134 7.10 -4.02 10.29
C LEU A 134 8.24 -3.14 9.77
N LEU A 135 7.93 -2.08 9.03
CA LEU A 135 8.91 -1.09 8.57
C LEU A 135 9.58 -0.35 9.74
N LEU A 136 8.90 -0.15 10.87
CA LEU A 136 9.50 0.43 12.09
C LEU A 136 10.65 -0.41 12.66
N LEU A 137 10.72 -1.69 12.35
CA LEU A 137 11.83 -2.55 12.78
C LEU A 137 13.15 -2.14 12.09
N PHE A 138 13.08 -1.45 10.95
CA PHE A 138 14.23 -1.05 10.14
C PHE A 138 14.52 0.46 10.23
N PRO A 139 15.80 0.89 10.12
CA PRO A 139 17.00 0.06 10.25
C PRO A 139 17.10 -0.57 11.65
N LEU A 140 17.67 -1.78 11.70
CA LEU A 140 17.76 -2.55 12.94
C LEU A 140 18.70 -1.85 13.93
N ASN A 141 18.36 -1.88 15.22
CA ASN A 141 19.18 -1.37 16.33
C ASN A 141 19.57 0.12 16.28
N PHE A 142 18.98 0.91 15.37
CA PHE A 142 19.23 2.35 15.30
C PHE A 142 18.35 3.10 16.31
N ARG A 143 18.99 3.76 17.28
CA ARG A 143 18.32 4.69 18.19
C ARG A 143 18.51 6.11 17.67
N PHE A 144 17.42 6.86 17.57
CA PHE A 144 17.47 8.27 17.18
C PHE A 144 16.84 9.15 18.24
N LYS A 145 17.31 10.39 18.31
CA LYS A 145 16.70 11.45 19.10
C LYS A 145 16.06 12.43 18.12
N LEU A 146 14.77 12.64 18.25
CA LEU A 146 14.03 13.53 17.36
C LEU A 146 13.72 14.86 18.06
N LYS A 147 13.88 15.96 17.33
CA LYS A 147 13.37 17.26 17.79
C LYS A 147 11.84 17.26 17.65
N ARG A 148 11.12 17.57 18.74
CA ARG A 148 9.65 17.61 18.77
C ARG A 148 9.05 18.48 17.65
N SER A 149 9.69 19.58 17.31
CA SER A 149 9.23 20.48 16.23
C SER A 149 9.21 19.80 14.85
N MET A 150 10.21 18.98 14.53
CA MET A 150 10.27 18.26 13.25
C MET A 150 9.15 17.21 13.16
N TYR A 151 8.86 16.53 14.27
CA TYR A 151 7.77 15.56 14.35
C TYR A 151 6.41 16.23 14.07
N VAL A 152 6.13 17.35 14.74
CA VAL A 152 4.86 18.08 14.58
C VAL A 152 4.72 18.60 13.16
N LEU A 153 5.78 19.16 12.58
CA LEU A 153 5.76 19.65 11.20
C LEU A 153 5.47 18.53 10.19
N ILE A 154 6.17 17.39 10.28
CA ILE A 154 5.96 16.26 9.37
C ILE A 154 4.55 15.68 9.54
N LEU A 155 4.09 15.50 10.77
CA LEU A 155 2.73 15.01 11.03
C LEU A 155 1.68 15.94 10.42
N PHE A 156 1.84 17.25 10.61
CA PHE A 156 0.94 18.25 10.04
C PHE A 156 0.90 18.19 8.50
N LEU A 157 2.08 18.14 7.85
CA LEU A 157 2.16 18.02 6.38
C LEU A 157 1.51 16.71 5.89
N LEU A 158 1.74 15.61 6.59
CA LEU A 158 1.11 14.32 6.25
C LEU A 158 -0.41 14.35 6.43
N ILE A 159 -0.92 14.98 7.49
CA ILE A 159 -2.37 15.16 7.69
C ILE A 159 -2.96 15.96 6.53
N LEU A 160 -2.35 17.10 6.18
CA LEU A 160 -2.83 17.92 5.07
C LEU A 160 -2.82 17.13 3.76
N MET A 161 -1.71 16.49 3.40
CA MET A 161 -1.61 15.73 2.16
C MET A 161 -2.60 14.55 2.11
N ALA A 162 -2.73 13.80 3.20
CA ALA A 162 -3.48 12.54 3.21
C ALA A 162 -4.97 12.71 3.51
N ARG A 163 -5.41 13.77 4.20
CA ARG A 163 -6.82 13.95 4.61
C ARG A 163 -7.55 15.04 3.86
N TRP A 164 -6.85 16.05 3.33
CA TRP A 164 -7.48 17.15 2.61
C TRP A 164 -8.48 16.68 1.54
N PRO A 165 -8.15 15.72 0.65
CA PRO A 165 -9.11 15.25 -0.34
C PRO A 165 -10.35 14.61 0.30
N THR A 166 -10.18 13.88 1.41
CA THR A 166 -11.29 13.23 2.09
C THR A 166 -12.20 14.25 2.78
N TRP A 167 -11.66 15.29 3.39
CA TRP A 167 -12.46 16.37 3.98
C TRP A 167 -13.23 17.14 2.91
N MET A 168 -12.56 17.48 1.79
CA MET A 168 -13.21 18.17 0.67
C MET A 168 -14.40 17.38 0.11
N ARG A 169 -14.27 16.06 -0.05
CA ARG A 169 -15.37 15.18 -0.50
C ARG A 169 -16.55 15.09 0.46
N ASN A 170 -16.31 15.31 1.76
CA ASN A 170 -17.34 15.26 2.78
C ASN A 170 -17.97 16.65 3.06
N THR A 171 -17.57 17.69 2.31
CA THR A 171 -18.25 18.99 2.33
C THR A 171 -19.46 19.00 1.39
N SER A 172 -20.29 20.04 1.46
CA SER A 172 -21.46 20.22 0.58
C SER A 172 -21.10 20.22 -0.91
N LEU A 173 -19.97 20.83 -1.27
CA LEU A 173 -19.43 20.85 -2.64
C LEU A 173 -19.05 19.46 -3.13
N GLY A 174 -18.65 18.58 -2.21
CA GLY A 174 -18.29 17.21 -2.51
C GLY A 174 -19.49 16.31 -2.82
N ASN A 175 -20.74 16.71 -2.56
CA ASN A 175 -21.91 15.84 -2.72
C ASN A 175 -22.49 15.79 -4.15
N ILE A 176 -22.03 16.65 -5.04
CA ILE A 176 -22.44 16.66 -6.46
C ILE A 176 -21.87 15.40 -7.13
N ASP A 177 -22.69 14.70 -7.92
CA ASP A 177 -22.33 13.49 -8.66
C ASP A 177 -21.72 12.37 -7.80
N ARG A 178 -22.25 12.21 -6.58
CA ARG A 178 -21.85 11.10 -5.70
C ARG A 178 -22.44 9.78 -6.16
N HIS A 179 -21.56 8.85 -6.51
CA HIS A 179 -21.93 7.45 -6.77
C HIS A 179 -21.60 6.54 -5.59
N VAL A 180 -20.53 6.80 -4.84
CA VAL A 180 -20.15 5.92 -3.71
C VAL A 180 -20.72 6.43 -2.38
N PHE A 181 -21.52 5.60 -1.71
CA PHE A 181 -22.08 5.81 -0.37
C PHE A 181 -21.53 4.75 0.58
N SER A 182 -20.72 5.20 1.53
CA SER A 182 -19.96 4.32 2.41
C SER A 182 -20.05 4.76 3.86
N VAL A 183 -19.67 3.87 4.77
CA VAL A 183 -19.51 4.17 6.20
C VAL A 183 -18.48 5.28 6.49
N ASN A 184 -17.64 5.57 5.50
CA ASN A 184 -16.63 6.62 5.52
C ASN A 184 -17.18 7.99 5.11
N ASN A 185 -18.46 8.10 4.76
CA ASN A 185 -19.09 9.36 4.45
C ASN A 185 -19.77 9.93 5.70
N TYR A 186 -19.48 11.20 6.01
CA TYR A 186 -19.95 11.85 7.23
C TYR A 186 -21.48 11.88 7.35
N ASP A 187 -22.18 12.04 6.22
CA ASP A 187 -23.64 12.07 6.18
C ASP A 187 -24.30 10.69 6.28
N ILE A 188 -23.55 9.61 6.03
CA ILE A 188 -24.00 8.23 6.23
C ILE A 188 -23.72 7.78 7.66
N SER A 189 -22.51 8.01 8.17
CA SER A 189 -22.09 7.55 9.48
C SER A 189 -21.06 8.50 10.08
N ARG A 190 -21.51 9.44 10.91
CA ARG A 190 -20.61 10.39 11.61
C ARG A 190 -19.59 9.66 12.48
N LEU A 191 -20.04 8.64 13.19
CA LEU A 191 -19.17 7.82 14.04
C LEU A 191 -18.19 6.99 13.20
N GLY A 192 -18.65 6.44 12.06
CA GLY A 192 -17.79 5.74 11.11
C GLY A 192 -16.70 6.61 10.51
N PHE A 193 -17.08 7.81 10.08
CA PHE A 193 -16.14 8.83 9.65
C PHE A 193 -15.11 9.15 10.73
N PHE A 194 -15.53 9.39 11.97
CA PHE A 194 -14.61 9.72 13.06
C PHE A 194 -13.65 8.56 13.41
N VAL A 195 -14.15 7.33 13.49
CA VAL A 195 -13.31 6.14 13.70
C VAL A 195 -12.25 6.03 12.61
N GLN A 196 -12.64 6.25 11.35
CA GLN A 196 -11.69 6.25 10.24
C GLN A 196 -10.65 7.37 10.36
N GLU A 197 -11.04 8.60 10.75
CA GLU A 197 -10.09 9.69 11.00
C GLU A 197 -9.08 9.32 12.10
N VAL A 198 -9.54 8.69 13.18
CA VAL A 198 -8.65 8.19 14.25
C VAL A 198 -7.71 7.11 13.74
N GLN A 199 -8.20 6.15 12.94
CA GLN A 199 -7.35 5.13 12.33
C GLN A 199 -6.28 5.74 11.44
N VAL A 200 -6.66 6.71 10.59
CA VAL A 200 -5.69 7.39 9.74
C VAL A 200 -4.72 8.22 10.57
N LEU A 201 -5.16 8.89 11.63
CA LEU A 201 -4.26 9.64 12.52
C LEU A 201 -3.19 8.72 13.14
N ILE A 202 -3.58 7.55 13.64
CA ILE A 202 -2.64 6.54 14.16
C ILE A 202 -1.65 6.12 13.07
N TYR A 203 -2.15 5.87 11.86
CA TYR A 203 -1.31 5.52 10.71
C TYR A 203 -0.31 6.63 10.37
N LEU A 204 -0.76 7.89 10.33
CA LEU A 204 0.10 9.04 10.04
C LEU A 204 1.13 9.30 11.15
N VAL A 205 0.80 9.01 12.40
CA VAL A 205 1.76 9.02 13.53
C VAL A 205 2.87 7.99 13.29
N ILE A 206 2.52 6.78 12.90
CA ILE A 206 3.49 5.73 12.55
C ILE A 206 4.37 6.17 11.38
N LEU A 207 3.77 6.66 10.29
CA LEU A 207 4.51 7.17 9.12
C LEU A 207 5.44 8.32 9.48
N THR A 208 4.99 9.26 10.30
CA THR A 208 5.81 10.37 10.80
C THR A 208 7.06 9.84 11.49
N TYR A 209 6.89 8.84 12.37
CA TYR A 209 8.01 8.22 13.06
C TYR A 209 8.97 7.52 12.09
N ILE A 210 8.45 6.79 11.10
CA ILE A 210 9.26 6.16 10.04
C ILE A 210 10.10 7.22 9.32
N VAL A 211 9.48 8.27 8.79
CA VAL A 211 10.16 9.38 8.11
C VAL A 211 11.30 9.93 8.96
N CYS A 212 11.00 10.25 10.22
CA CYS A 212 11.96 10.80 11.15
C CYS A 212 13.13 9.85 11.47
N LYS A 213 12.83 8.54 11.62
CA LYS A 213 13.83 7.50 11.87
C LYS A 213 14.79 7.39 10.69
N TRP A 214 14.27 7.33 9.46
CA TRP A 214 15.06 7.19 8.24
C TRP A 214 15.89 8.44 7.92
N PHE A 215 15.35 9.65 8.13
CA PHE A 215 16.14 10.88 8.04
C PHE A 215 17.27 10.92 9.06
N SER A 216 16.99 10.56 10.31
CA SER A 216 18.01 10.52 11.36
C SER A 216 19.11 9.51 11.05
N TYR A 217 18.73 8.33 10.51
CA TYR A 217 19.69 7.31 10.08
C TYR A 217 20.57 7.80 8.94
N THR A 218 19.96 8.47 7.97
CA THR A 218 20.67 9.07 6.83
C THR A 218 21.71 10.10 7.31
N ASN A 219 21.31 11.00 8.21
CA ASN A 219 22.21 12.00 8.78
C ASN A 219 23.35 11.37 9.59
N HIS A 220 23.06 10.30 10.34
CA HIS A 220 24.07 9.54 11.06
C HIS A 220 25.11 8.93 10.10
N LEU A 221 24.68 8.36 8.97
CA LEU A 221 25.60 7.83 7.95
C LEU A 221 26.45 8.93 7.32
N ILE A 222 25.86 10.07 6.97
CA ILE A 222 26.61 11.21 6.42
C ILE A 222 27.69 11.67 7.41
N ALA A 223 27.33 11.82 8.70
CA ALA A 223 28.28 12.20 9.74
C ALA A 223 29.41 11.16 9.89
N ARG A 224 29.06 9.88 9.90
CA ARG A 224 30.02 8.79 9.96
C ARG A 224 30.95 8.77 8.75
N PHE A 225 30.49 9.13 7.55
CA PHE A 225 31.33 9.15 6.35
C PHE A 225 32.22 10.39 6.24
N LYS A 226 31.91 11.46 6.98
CA LYS A 226 32.74 12.67 7.06
C LYS A 226 33.94 12.52 8.00
N SER A 227 33.91 11.60 8.97
CA SER A 227 35.06 11.39 9.84
C SER A 227 36.25 10.83 9.05
N ARG A 228 37.46 11.33 9.33
CA ARG A 228 38.69 10.87 8.67
C ARG A 228 38.99 9.43 9.11
N TYR A 229 39.12 8.52 8.15
CA TYR A 229 39.58 7.15 8.40
C TYR A 229 40.91 6.90 7.69
N ILE A 230 41.72 6.06 8.31
CA ILE A 230 42.91 5.49 7.68
C ILE A 230 42.40 4.48 6.65
N LEU A 231 42.71 4.73 5.37
CA LEU A 231 42.31 3.85 4.28
C LEU A 231 43.09 2.55 4.36
N SER A 232 42.44 1.48 4.82
CA SER A 232 42.96 0.11 4.81
C SER A 232 42.04 -0.80 4.01
N GLU A 233 42.57 -1.92 3.52
CA GLU A 233 41.79 -2.96 2.84
C GLU A 233 40.68 -3.52 3.74
N SER A 234 40.99 -3.78 5.01
CA SER A 234 40.00 -4.22 6.01
C SER A 234 38.85 -3.23 6.17
N TYR A 235 39.15 -1.93 6.11
CA TYR A 235 38.13 -0.89 6.15
C TYR A 235 37.25 -0.91 4.90
N ILE A 236 37.83 -1.04 3.70
CA ILE A 236 37.07 -1.13 2.44
C ILE A 236 36.13 -2.34 2.46
N MET A 237 36.63 -3.52 2.85
CA MET A 237 35.81 -4.73 2.96
C MET A 237 34.68 -4.55 3.98
N SER A 238 34.95 -3.90 5.12
CA SER A 238 33.91 -3.60 6.11
C SER A 238 32.81 -2.67 5.58
N VAL A 239 33.15 -1.73 4.67
CA VAL A 239 32.18 -0.85 4.02
C VAL A 239 31.34 -1.62 3.01
N TYR A 240 31.93 -2.57 2.29
CA TYR A 240 31.25 -3.41 1.32
C TYR A 240 30.22 -4.32 2.00
N ASP A 241 30.60 -4.95 3.12
CA ASP A 241 29.69 -5.75 3.94
C ASP A 241 28.54 -4.91 4.50
N GLN A 242 28.82 -3.69 4.95
CA GLN A 242 27.77 -2.77 5.41
C GLN A 242 26.84 -2.35 4.28
N LEU A 243 27.36 -2.12 3.07
CA LEU A 243 26.55 -1.78 1.91
C LEU A 243 25.63 -2.94 1.51
N ARG A 244 26.15 -4.18 1.52
CA ARG A 244 25.34 -5.40 1.30
C ARG A 244 24.23 -5.54 2.34
N LYS A 245 24.54 -5.35 3.63
CA LYS A 245 23.53 -5.39 4.71
C LYS A 245 22.45 -4.32 4.52
N ARG A 246 22.84 -3.08 4.24
CA ARG A 246 21.89 -1.98 3.97
C ARG A 246 21.04 -2.23 2.73
N TYR A 247 21.58 -2.88 1.71
CA TYR A 247 20.81 -3.28 0.54
C TYR A 247 19.71 -4.28 0.88
N MET A 248 20.03 -5.31 1.68
CA MET A 248 19.02 -6.26 2.17
C MET A 248 17.95 -5.58 3.03
N GLU A 249 18.36 -4.68 3.94
CA GLU A 249 17.42 -3.89 4.74
C GLU A 249 16.52 -3.01 3.87
N TRP A 250 17.07 -2.41 2.80
CA TRP A 250 16.31 -1.60 1.85
C TRP A 250 15.30 -2.43 1.05
N GLN A 251 15.65 -3.65 0.63
CA GLN A 251 14.72 -4.56 -0.06
C GLN A 251 13.54 -4.93 0.86
N LEU A 252 13.83 -5.30 2.11
CA LEU A 252 12.80 -5.62 3.11
C LEU A 252 11.93 -4.39 3.43
N ALA A 253 12.55 -3.22 3.62
CA ALA A 253 11.84 -1.97 3.83
C ALA A 253 10.92 -1.61 2.65
N SER A 254 11.40 -1.81 1.41
CA SER A 254 10.62 -1.58 0.20
C SER A 254 9.43 -2.54 0.11
N PHE A 255 9.62 -3.80 0.45
CA PHE A 255 8.54 -4.79 0.51
C PHE A 255 7.47 -4.42 1.55
N PHE A 256 7.87 -4.07 2.78
CA PHE A 256 6.91 -3.67 3.82
C PHE A 256 6.22 -2.34 3.50
N LEU A 257 6.89 -1.42 2.82
CA LEU A 257 6.28 -0.20 2.31
C LEU A 257 5.23 -0.52 1.23
N ALA A 258 5.54 -1.44 0.32
CA ALA A 258 4.58 -1.91 -0.69
C ALA A 258 3.38 -2.62 -0.03
N LEU A 259 3.58 -3.39 1.04
CA LEU A 259 2.48 -3.97 1.81
C LEU A 259 1.59 -2.87 2.45
N ALA A 260 2.19 -1.80 2.96
CA ALA A 260 1.47 -0.70 3.59
C ALA A 260 0.65 0.15 2.60
N PHE A 261 1.18 0.39 1.40
CA PHE A 261 0.59 1.31 0.42
C PHE A 261 -0.07 0.64 -0.78
N GLY A 262 0.31 -0.59 -1.12
CA GLY A 262 -0.10 -1.27 -2.35
C GLY A 262 -1.61 -1.49 -2.38
N TYR A 263 -2.18 -2.04 -1.30
CA TYR A 263 -3.63 -2.23 -1.21
C TYR A 263 -4.38 -0.89 -1.14
N TYR A 264 -3.83 0.09 -0.44
CA TYR A 264 -4.42 1.43 -0.34
C TYR A 264 -4.51 2.09 -1.73
N THR A 265 -3.43 2.02 -2.49
CA THR A 265 -3.35 2.54 -3.87
C THR A 265 -4.31 1.78 -4.78
N TYR A 266 -4.32 0.45 -4.72
CA TYR A 266 -5.28 -0.38 -5.47
C TYR A 266 -6.74 -0.01 -5.17
N TYR A 267 -7.08 0.19 -3.90
CA TYR A 267 -8.43 0.56 -3.49
C TYR A 267 -8.91 1.84 -4.16
N PHE A 268 -8.12 2.92 -4.13
CA PHE A 268 -8.53 4.20 -4.71
C PHE A 268 -8.63 4.13 -6.25
N TRP A 269 -7.65 3.54 -6.93
CA TRP A 269 -7.70 3.39 -8.39
C TRP A 269 -8.83 2.48 -8.86
N SER A 270 -9.05 1.35 -8.18
CA SER A 270 -10.19 0.47 -8.48
C SER A 270 -11.52 1.17 -8.23
N THR A 271 -11.63 1.98 -7.17
CA THR A 271 -12.85 2.76 -6.92
C THR A 271 -13.12 3.72 -8.06
N ILE A 272 -12.13 4.48 -8.53
CA ILE A 272 -12.31 5.42 -9.65
C ILE A 272 -12.75 4.69 -10.93
N SER A 273 -12.10 3.57 -11.25
CA SER A 273 -12.39 2.78 -12.45
C SER A 273 -13.77 2.11 -12.40
N GLU A 274 -14.11 1.47 -11.27
CA GLU A 274 -15.36 0.71 -11.10
C GLU A 274 -16.58 1.60 -10.87
N SER A 275 -16.41 2.76 -10.22
CA SER A 275 -17.53 3.65 -9.84
C SER A 275 -17.69 4.89 -10.71
N HIS A 276 -16.71 5.18 -11.57
CA HIS A 276 -16.58 6.45 -12.29
C HIS A 276 -16.62 7.69 -11.38
N ASP A 277 -16.31 7.54 -10.09
CA ASP A 277 -16.35 8.59 -9.08
C ASP A 277 -14.99 9.31 -8.99
N TYR A 278 -14.76 10.25 -9.90
CA TYR A 278 -13.51 11.02 -10.01
C TYR A 278 -13.18 11.87 -8.77
N ARG A 279 -14.12 12.02 -7.83
CA ARG A 279 -13.84 12.71 -6.57
C ARG A 279 -12.75 11.96 -5.77
N TYR A 280 -12.58 10.65 -5.98
CA TYR A 280 -11.51 9.84 -5.36
C TYR A 280 -10.11 10.10 -5.97
N LEU A 281 -10.01 10.76 -7.14
CA LEU A 281 -8.76 10.98 -7.87
C LEU A 281 -7.70 11.76 -7.07
N PRO A 282 -8.01 12.90 -6.41
CA PRO A 282 -7.00 13.62 -5.64
C PRO A 282 -6.44 12.76 -4.48
N GLN A 283 -7.27 11.95 -3.84
CA GLN A 283 -6.82 11.03 -2.79
C GLN A 283 -5.92 9.92 -3.35
N ALA A 284 -6.24 9.38 -4.53
CA ALA A 284 -5.42 8.39 -5.23
C ALA A 284 -4.03 8.94 -5.53
N ILE A 285 -3.97 10.15 -6.14
CA ILE A 285 -2.72 10.84 -6.48
C ILE A 285 -1.90 11.13 -5.22
N MET A 286 -2.51 11.73 -4.18
CA MET A 286 -1.80 12.08 -2.94
C MET A 286 -1.22 10.85 -2.23
N THR A 287 -1.98 9.76 -2.18
CA THR A 287 -1.50 8.49 -1.61
C THR A 287 -0.31 7.95 -2.41
N HIS A 288 -0.38 8.03 -3.73
CA HIS A 288 0.67 7.54 -4.61
C HIS A 288 1.96 8.36 -4.50
N ILE A 289 1.83 9.69 -4.44
CA ILE A 289 2.95 10.60 -4.18
C ILE A 289 3.56 10.30 -2.82
N LEU A 290 2.74 10.12 -1.78
CA LEU A 290 3.23 9.80 -0.44
C LEU A 290 4.01 8.47 -0.42
N TRP A 291 3.53 7.46 -1.13
CA TRP A 291 4.26 6.20 -1.29
C TRP A 291 5.63 6.42 -1.96
N GLY A 292 5.66 7.15 -3.07
CA GLY A 292 6.90 7.48 -3.78
C GLY A 292 7.89 8.26 -2.91
N LEU A 293 7.42 9.27 -2.18
CA LEU A 293 8.24 10.06 -1.26
C LEU A 293 8.84 9.20 -0.14
N LEU A 294 8.04 8.32 0.47
CA LEU A 294 8.55 7.39 1.49
C LEU A 294 9.57 6.41 0.91
N TRP A 295 9.34 5.91 -0.31
CA TRP A 295 10.28 5.03 -0.99
C TRP A 295 11.62 5.74 -1.25
N LEU A 296 11.59 7.02 -1.65
CA LEU A 296 12.80 7.84 -1.78
C LEU A 296 13.52 8.00 -0.43
N ILE A 297 12.77 8.29 0.65
CA ILE A 297 13.33 8.47 1.99
C ILE A 297 14.05 7.22 2.48
N ILE A 298 13.44 6.03 2.33
CA ILE A 298 14.09 4.77 2.73
C ILE A 298 15.27 4.39 1.81
N SER A 299 15.34 4.95 0.61
CA SER A 299 16.41 4.71 -0.36
C SER A 299 17.67 5.56 -0.09
N PHE A 300 17.55 6.71 0.57
CA PHE A 300 18.69 7.61 0.82
C PHE A 300 19.90 6.95 1.51
N PRO A 301 19.74 6.14 2.58
CA PRO A 301 20.88 5.47 3.20
C PRO A 301 21.69 4.60 2.24
N LEU A 302 21.01 3.92 1.32
CA LEU A 302 21.63 3.08 0.31
C LEU A 302 22.38 3.93 -0.72
N ILE A 303 21.73 4.99 -1.23
CA ILE A 303 22.33 5.92 -2.20
C ILE A 303 23.59 6.56 -1.62
N ILE A 304 23.54 7.06 -0.39
CA ILE A 304 24.68 7.69 0.28
C ILE A 304 25.80 6.69 0.54
N SER A 305 25.46 5.46 0.96
CA SER A 305 26.46 4.39 1.15
C SER A 305 27.15 4.00 -0.16
N LYS A 306 26.40 3.91 -1.27
CA LYS A 306 26.93 3.62 -2.61
C LYS A 306 27.85 4.76 -3.08
N HIS A 307 27.43 6.01 -2.92
CA HIS A 307 28.26 7.15 -3.27
C HIS A 307 29.56 7.20 -2.44
N TYR A 308 29.48 6.91 -1.14
CA TYR A 308 30.66 6.83 -0.28
C TYR A 308 31.61 5.70 -0.71
N GLN A 309 31.08 4.53 -1.06
CA GLN A 309 31.87 3.41 -1.57
C GLN A 309 32.62 3.77 -2.86
N LEU A 310 31.95 4.43 -3.82
CA LEU A 310 32.60 4.92 -5.04
C LEU A 310 33.72 5.91 -4.72
N ARG A 311 33.49 6.84 -3.79
CA ARG A 311 34.53 7.79 -3.36
C ARG A 311 35.73 7.10 -2.72
N LEU A 312 35.50 6.10 -1.86
CA LEU A 312 36.58 5.30 -1.27
C LEU A 312 37.39 4.57 -2.34
N ARG A 313 36.69 3.99 -3.33
CA ARG A 313 37.31 3.31 -4.47
C ARG A 313 38.26 4.24 -5.23
N THR A 314 37.80 5.45 -5.56
CA THR A 314 38.62 6.46 -6.24
C THR A 314 39.82 6.90 -5.39
N ASN A 315 39.62 7.15 -4.09
CA ASN A 315 40.71 7.54 -3.19
C ASN A 315 41.76 6.43 -3.05
N TYR A 316 41.34 5.17 -3.02
CA TYR A 316 42.24 4.02 -2.94
C TYR A 316 43.08 3.88 -4.21
N LEU A 317 42.45 4.02 -5.39
CA LEU A 317 43.12 4.05 -6.68
C LEU A 317 44.15 5.17 -6.80
N GLN A 318 43.82 6.38 -6.34
CA GLN A 318 44.74 7.52 -6.38
C GLN A 318 45.98 7.29 -5.49
N ARG A 319 45.79 6.73 -4.29
CA ARG A 319 46.93 6.38 -3.41
C ARG A 319 47.78 5.27 -3.98
N ALA A 320 47.14 4.30 -4.62
CA ALA A 320 47.84 3.20 -5.27
C ALA A 320 48.67 3.70 -6.45
N ALA A 321 48.12 4.59 -7.30
CA ALA A 321 48.84 5.17 -8.43
C ALA A 321 50.01 6.08 -8.04
N GLY A 322 49.96 6.71 -6.86
CA GLY A 322 51.04 7.56 -6.33
C GLY A 322 52.24 6.80 -5.76
N ASN A 323 52.12 5.48 -5.56
CA ASN A 323 53.20 4.63 -5.05
C ASN A 323 53.67 3.68 -6.16
N SER A 324 54.96 3.35 -6.21
CA SER A 324 55.46 2.27 -7.07
C SER A 324 54.94 0.93 -6.54
N LEU A 325 53.80 0.48 -7.08
CA LEU A 325 53.16 -0.77 -6.66
C LEU A 325 53.94 -1.99 -7.15
N THR A 326 54.04 -3.01 -6.30
CA THR A 326 54.49 -4.32 -6.76
C THR A 326 53.41 -4.99 -7.64
N PRO A 327 53.77 -5.97 -8.50
CA PRO A 327 52.80 -6.74 -9.28
C PRO A 327 51.71 -7.39 -8.41
N GLU A 328 52.10 -7.90 -7.24
CA GLU A 328 51.19 -8.51 -6.26
C GLU A 328 50.18 -7.51 -5.70
N GLN A 329 50.63 -6.30 -5.35
CA GLN A 329 49.74 -5.22 -4.90
C GLN A 329 48.77 -4.80 -6.00
N THR A 330 49.22 -4.78 -7.26
CA THR A 330 48.39 -4.45 -8.42
C THR A 330 47.26 -5.46 -8.63
N ILE A 331 47.57 -6.76 -8.54
CA ILE A 331 46.57 -7.84 -8.62
C ILE A 331 45.55 -7.69 -7.49
N ARG A 332 46.02 -7.52 -6.26
CA ARG A 332 45.15 -7.39 -5.08
C ARG A 332 44.24 -6.15 -5.13
N ILE A 333 44.76 -5.02 -5.63
CA ILE A 333 43.94 -3.83 -5.88
C ILE A 333 42.88 -4.14 -6.92
N LYS A 334 43.23 -4.79 -8.04
CA LYS A 334 42.27 -5.16 -9.08
C LYS A 334 41.16 -6.07 -8.54
N GLU A 335 41.51 -7.04 -7.69
CA GLU A 335 40.55 -7.91 -7.01
C GLU A 335 39.57 -7.12 -6.15
N ILE A 336 40.06 -6.29 -5.22
CA ILE A 336 39.20 -5.46 -4.34
C ILE A 336 38.27 -4.54 -5.15
N LEU A 337 38.76 -4.00 -6.26
CA LEU A 337 38.00 -3.14 -7.15
C LEU A 337 36.97 -3.90 -8.00
N SER A 338 37.20 -5.18 -8.26
CA SER A 338 36.27 -6.03 -9.01
C SER A 338 35.09 -6.52 -8.17
N ILE A 339 35.20 -6.43 -6.83
CA ILE A 339 34.11 -6.82 -5.95
C ILE A 339 33.01 -5.76 -6.03
N ASP A 340 31.85 -6.14 -6.58
CA ASP A 340 30.62 -5.40 -6.40
C ASP A 340 29.83 -6.00 -5.22
N PRO A 341 29.56 -5.23 -4.15
CA PRO A 341 28.91 -5.76 -2.94
C PRO A 341 27.44 -6.14 -3.17
N ILE A 342 26.87 -5.75 -4.31
CA ILE A 342 25.48 -6.00 -4.68
C ILE A 342 25.47 -6.48 -6.13
N SER A 343 24.99 -7.71 -6.36
CA SER A 343 24.80 -8.27 -7.70
C SER A 343 23.96 -7.34 -8.58
N SER A 344 24.41 -7.10 -9.81
CA SER A 344 23.70 -6.31 -10.82
C SER A 344 22.33 -6.89 -11.14
N GLN A 345 22.22 -8.23 -11.21
CA GLN A 345 20.96 -8.93 -11.42
C GLN A 345 19.96 -8.63 -10.29
N ASN A 346 20.41 -8.65 -9.04
CA ASN A 346 19.54 -8.34 -7.90
C ASN A 346 19.05 -6.90 -7.94
N GLN A 347 19.91 -5.95 -8.35
CA GLN A 347 19.53 -4.54 -8.52
C GLN A 347 18.46 -4.39 -9.59
N VAL A 348 18.64 -5.02 -10.75
CA VAL A 348 17.68 -4.98 -11.86
C VAL A 348 16.34 -5.58 -11.42
N ILE A 349 16.34 -6.80 -10.86
CA ILE A 349 15.12 -7.48 -10.43
C ILE A 349 14.37 -6.66 -9.37
N SER A 350 15.08 -6.14 -8.36
CA SER A 350 14.44 -5.36 -7.29
C SER A 350 13.84 -4.05 -7.82
N THR A 351 14.54 -3.40 -8.75
CA THR A 351 14.05 -2.16 -9.38
C THR A 351 12.84 -2.44 -10.26
N LEU A 352 12.85 -3.54 -11.00
CA LEU A 352 11.77 -3.93 -11.90
C LEU A 352 10.53 -4.35 -11.10
N ILE A 353 10.68 -5.16 -10.05
CA ILE A 353 9.59 -5.51 -9.14
C ILE A 353 9.03 -4.25 -8.45
N GLY A 354 9.89 -3.37 -7.95
CA GLY A 354 9.47 -2.11 -7.33
C GLY A 354 8.70 -1.21 -8.30
N GLY A 355 9.21 -1.07 -9.53
CA GLY A 355 8.58 -0.31 -10.60
C GLY A 355 7.23 -0.88 -11.01
N ILE A 356 7.12 -2.19 -11.22
CA ILE A 356 5.84 -2.85 -11.51
C ILE A 356 4.87 -2.66 -10.35
N THR A 357 5.29 -2.90 -9.12
CA THR A 357 4.41 -2.80 -7.95
C THR A 357 3.86 -1.37 -7.78
N PHE A 358 4.70 -0.37 -8.05
CA PHE A 358 4.33 1.04 -8.02
C PHE A 358 3.42 1.42 -9.19
N LEU A 359 3.74 1.03 -10.43
CA LEU A 359 3.00 1.46 -11.62
C LEU A 359 1.74 0.64 -11.92
N PHE A 360 1.67 -0.61 -11.47
CA PHE A 360 0.57 -1.54 -11.80
C PHE A 360 -0.83 -0.98 -11.48
N PRO A 361 -1.08 -0.37 -10.31
CA PRO A 361 -2.39 0.22 -10.03
C PRO A 361 -2.77 1.36 -10.98
N LEU A 362 -1.79 2.14 -11.46
CA LEU A 362 -2.01 3.19 -12.44
C LEU A 362 -2.34 2.60 -13.81
N ILE A 363 -1.53 1.66 -14.28
CA ILE A 363 -1.73 1.05 -15.61
C ILE A 363 -3.11 0.38 -15.67
N LYS A 364 -3.47 -0.42 -14.66
CA LYS A 364 -4.78 -1.08 -14.58
C LYS A 364 -5.97 -0.12 -14.54
N SER A 365 -5.78 1.13 -14.11
CA SER A 365 -6.89 2.09 -14.06
C SER A 365 -7.11 2.84 -15.38
N PHE A 366 -6.15 2.80 -16.31
CA PHE A 366 -6.25 3.44 -17.63
C PHE A 366 -6.45 2.46 -18.80
N PHE A 367 -6.15 1.17 -18.60
CA PHE A 367 -6.31 0.09 -19.58
C PHE A 367 -7.14 -1.03 -18.97
#